data_AF-A0A1V4CUQ4-F1
#
_entry.id   AF-A0A1V4CUQ4-F1
#
_cell.length_a   1.000
_cell.length_b   1.000
_cell.length_c   1.000
_cell.angle_alpha   90.00
_cell.angle_beta   90.00
_cell.angle_gamma   90.00
#
_symmetry.space_group_name_H-M   'P 1'
#
loop_
_entity.id
_entity.type
_entity.pdbx_description
1 polymer ?
#
loop_
_entity_poly.entity_id
_entity_poly.type
_entity_poly.pdbx_seq_one_letter_code
_entity_poly.pdbx_strand_id
1 'polypeptide(L)'
;MTTWLLAILAAILSAAVAVFGTWYTMKVNAAKERSDRDSERARELRDILMEKRDAILQAEAAPIRGPLRPIEAEAAFLHSAELRHRLKSNFEGAANSSLMEGVNRLEVVETYLGDAIADLEAAVRGDRLPAPSHRAAWFDMIRENQLPSHQSYREMASELMRQDIDPDFEELAYEDFCEERERRMRRRLPSRKSSAPRR
;
A
#
# COMPACT_ATOMS: atom_id res chain seq x y z
N MET A 1 -20.00 14.38 62.19
CA MET A 1 -19.88 15.30 61.03
C MET A 1 -19.02 14.68 59.92
N THR A 2 -19.40 13.54 59.35
CA THR A 2 -18.59 12.80 58.35
C THR A 2 -19.38 12.39 57.09
N THR A 3 -20.70 12.54 57.09
CA THR A 3 -21.59 12.11 56.00
C THR A 3 -21.54 13.01 54.76
N TRP A 4 -21.22 14.31 54.92
CA TRP A 4 -21.19 15.26 53.80
C TRP A 4 -19.96 15.10 52.90
N LEU A 5 -18.82 14.64 53.44
CA LEU A 5 -17.57 14.44 52.70
C LEU A 5 -17.65 13.28 51.70
N LEU A 6 -18.35 12.20 52.05
CA LEU A 6 -18.56 11.04 51.18
C LEU A 6 -19.44 11.38 49.97
N ALA A 7 -20.50 12.17 50.17
CA ALA A 7 -21.37 12.60 49.08
C ALA A 7 -20.64 13.51 48.08
N ILE A 8 -19.77 14.41 48.58
CA ILE A 8 -18.96 15.31 47.74
C ILE A 8 -17.92 14.50 46.95
N LEU A 9 -17.23 13.55 47.59
CA LEU A 9 -16.27 12.67 46.92
C LEU A 9 -16.93 11.80 45.84
N ALA A 10 -18.12 11.25 46.11
CA ALA A 10 -18.87 10.47 45.13
C ALA A 10 -19.32 11.33 43.93
N ALA A 11 -19.74 12.58 44.16
CA ALA A 11 -20.11 13.51 43.10
C ALA A 11 -18.92 13.90 42.21
N ILE A 12 -17.75 14.16 42.81
CA ILE A 12 -16.51 14.45 42.07
C ILE A 12 -16.07 13.25 41.24
N LEU A 13 -16.13 12.04 41.81
CA LEU A 13 -15.77 10.80 41.10
C LEU A 13 -16.71 10.55 39.91
N SER A 14 -18.02 10.76 40.10
CA SER A 14 -19.02 10.59 39.05
C SER A 14 -18.84 11.61 37.92
N ALA A 15 -18.54 12.87 38.26
CA ALA A 15 -18.23 13.91 37.28
C ALA A 15 -16.93 13.59 36.49
N ALA A 16 -15.89 13.09 37.16
CA ALA A 16 -14.65 12.69 36.51
C ALA A 16 -14.84 11.52 35.53
N VAL A 17 -15.63 10.50 35.91
CA VAL A 17 -16.00 9.38 35.03
C VAL A 17 -16.81 9.86 33.81
N ALA A 18 -17.74 10.80 34.01
CA ALA A 18 -18.54 11.37 32.92
C ALA A 18 -17.69 12.19 31.94
N VAL A 19 -16.73 12.98 32.44
CA VAL A 19 -15.80 13.76 31.60
C VAL A 19 -14.84 12.84 30.84
N PHE A 20 -14.34 11.79 31.48
CA PHE A 20 -13.49 10.81 30.81
C PHE A 20 -14.26 10.01 29.74
N GLY A 21 -15.50 9.62 30.03
CA GLY A 21 -16.39 8.93 29.09
C GLY A 21 -16.73 9.79 27.87
N THR A 22 -17.03 11.08 28.06
CA THR A 22 -17.31 12.01 26.95
C THR A 22 -16.06 12.27 26.11
N TRP A 23 -14.90 12.48 26.73
CA TRP A 23 -13.64 12.64 26.00
C TRP A 23 -13.24 11.39 25.20
N TYR A 24 -13.40 10.20 25.79
CA TYR A 24 -13.10 8.93 25.13
C TYR A 24 -14.03 8.69 23.94
N THR A 25 -15.34 8.90 24.11
CA THR A 25 -16.33 8.77 23.03
C THR A 25 -16.11 9.79 21.91
N MET A 26 -15.77 11.05 22.23
CA MET A 26 -15.39 12.03 21.20
C MET A 26 -14.16 11.60 20.40
N LYS A 27 -13.14 11.04 21.06
CA LYS A 27 -11.95 10.50 20.37
C LYS A 27 -12.28 9.33 19.46
N VAL A 28 -13.09 8.38 19.93
CA VAL A 28 -13.52 7.22 19.14
C VAL A 28 -14.37 7.66 17.94
N ASN A 29 -15.30 8.59 18.14
CA ASN A 29 -16.14 9.14 17.05
C ASN A 29 -15.30 9.88 16.01
N ALA A 30 -14.34 10.71 16.44
CA ALA A 30 -13.44 11.40 15.51
C ALA A 30 -12.47 10.45 14.79
N ALA A 31 -12.09 9.32 15.40
CA ALA A 31 -11.32 8.28 14.73
C ALA A 31 -12.18 7.54 13.70
N LYS A 32 -13.43 7.22 14.05
CA LYS A 32 -14.39 6.57 13.15
C LYS A 32 -14.74 7.44 11.95
N GLU A 33 -15.06 8.71 12.15
CA GLU A 33 -15.39 9.65 11.06
C GLU A 33 -14.18 9.91 10.12
N ARG A 34 -12.95 9.75 10.62
CA ARG A 34 -11.75 9.76 9.77
C ARG A 34 -11.60 8.46 8.99
N SER A 35 -11.85 7.32 9.63
CA SER A 35 -11.84 6.01 8.97
C SER A 35 -12.89 5.93 7.86
N ASP A 36 -14.12 6.35 8.13
CA ASP A 36 -15.23 6.31 7.18
C ASP A 36 -14.93 7.16 5.93
N ARG A 37 -14.37 8.37 6.12
CA ARG A 37 -13.91 9.23 5.03
C ARG A 37 -12.74 8.64 4.24
N ASP A 38 -11.80 7.97 4.91
CA ASP A 38 -10.67 7.31 4.24
C ASP A 38 -11.15 6.13 3.41
N SER A 39 -12.09 5.33 3.91
CA SER A 39 -12.72 4.22 3.19
C SER A 39 -13.58 4.69 2.01
N GLU A 40 -14.31 5.81 2.17
CA GLU A 40 -15.07 6.42 1.06
C GLU A 40 -14.13 6.87 -0.05
N ARG A 41 -13.05 7.58 0.30
CA ARG A 41 -12.04 8.04 -0.66
C ARG A 41 -11.29 6.88 -1.33
N ALA A 42 -10.96 5.83 -0.57
CA ALA A 42 -10.35 4.64 -1.13
C ALA A 42 -11.28 3.94 -2.15
N ARG A 43 -12.59 3.94 -1.91
CA ARG A 43 -13.60 3.42 -2.83
C ARG A 43 -13.67 4.25 -4.11
N GLU A 44 -13.75 5.58 -4.00
CA GLU A 44 -13.75 6.48 -5.16
C GLU A 44 -12.49 6.29 -6.01
N LEU A 45 -11.31 6.23 -5.38
CA LEU A 45 -10.05 6.01 -6.08
C LEU A 45 -9.99 4.65 -6.77
N ARG A 46 -10.53 3.60 -6.14
CA ARG A 46 -10.62 2.26 -6.73
C ARG A 46 -11.44 2.31 -8.01
N ASP A 47 -12.62 2.92 -7.96
CA ASP A 47 -13.55 2.97 -9.10
C ASP A 47 -12.95 3.76 -10.27
N ILE A 48 -12.32 4.91 -9.97
CA ILE A 48 -11.60 5.70 -10.98
C ILE A 48 -10.42 4.91 -11.55
N LEU A 49 -9.67 4.19 -10.71
CA LEU A 49 -8.52 3.41 -11.15
C LEU A 49 -8.93 2.24 -12.05
N MET A 50 -10.04 1.56 -11.75
CA MET A 50 -10.60 0.52 -12.62
C MET A 50 -10.97 1.08 -13.99
N GLU A 51 -11.67 2.23 -14.04
CA GLU A 51 -12.00 2.91 -15.29
C GLU A 51 -10.73 3.29 -16.09
N LYS A 52 -9.72 3.86 -15.41
CA LYS A 52 -8.47 4.25 -16.09
C LYS A 52 -7.66 3.06 -16.55
N ARG A 53 -7.62 1.96 -15.79
CA ARG A 53 -6.97 0.72 -16.21
C ARG A 53 -7.55 0.24 -17.52
N ASP A 54 -8.88 0.16 -17.62
CA ASP A 54 -9.54 -0.34 -18.82
C ASP A 54 -9.28 0.60 -20.02
N ALA A 55 -9.30 1.91 -19.81
CA ALA A 55 -8.93 2.89 -20.85
C ALA A 55 -7.45 2.79 -21.27
N ILE A 56 -6.53 2.55 -20.32
CA ILE A 56 -5.10 2.36 -20.59
C ILE A 56 -4.84 1.11 -21.43
N LEU A 57 -5.60 0.04 -21.17
CA LEU A 57 -5.52 -1.22 -21.92
C LEU A 57 -6.07 -1.07 -23.34
N GLN A 58 -7.13 -0.29 -23.53
CA GLN A 58 -7.69 -0.01 -24.86
C GLN A 58 -6.80 0.92 -25.69
N ALA A 59 -6.02 1.79 -25.05
CA ALA A 59 -5.11 2.73 -25.69
C ALA A 59 -3.68 2.19 -25.75
N GLU A 60 -3.46 1.09 -26.49
CA GLU A 60 -2.20 0.31 -26.54
C GLU A 60 -0.92 1.17 -26.68
N ALA A 61 -0.96 2.23 -27.49
CA ALA A 61 0.18 3.11 -27.75
C ALA A 61 0.27 4.37 -26.86
N ALA A 62 -0.73 4.62 -26.00
CA ALA A 62 -0.77 5.84 -25.19
C ALA A 62 0.14 5.75 -23.94
N PRO A 63 0.79 6.86 -23.52
CA PRO A 63 1.54 6.89 -22.28
C PRO A 63 0.66 6.62 -21.05
N ILE A 64 1.07 5.69 -20.18
CA ILE A 64 0.34 5.30 -18.95
C ILE A 64 0.34 6.43 -17.91
N ARG A 65 1.42 7.22 -17.85
CA ARG A 65 1.63 8.24 -16.80
C ARG A 65 0.55 9.33 -16.78
N GLY A 66 0.03 9.72 -17.94
CA GLY A 66 -0.96 10.79 -18.06
C GLY A 66 -2.25 10.49 -17.29
N PRO A 67 -2.95 9.39 -17.63
CA PRO A 67 -4.16 8.96 -16.93
C PRO A 67 -4.01 8.72 -15.42
N LEU A 68 -2.83 8.29 -14.94
CA LEU A 68 -2.61 8.00 -13.53
C LEU A 68 -2.30 9.23 -12.67
N ARG A 69 -1.81 10.33 -13.26
CA ARG A 69 -1.37 11.52 -12.51
C ARG A 69 -2.47 12.14 -11.61
N PRO A 70 -3.73 12.29 -12.04
CA PRO A 70 -4.79 12.80 -11.17
C PRO A 70 -5.07 11.87 -9.98
N ILE A 71 -5.04 10.55 -10.21
CA ILE A 71 -5.28 9.54 -9.17
C ILE A 71 -4.16 9.57 -8.13
N GLU A 72 -2.90 9.69 -8.56
CA GLU A 72 -1.76 9.80 -7.66
C GLU A 72 -1.85 11.04 -6.75
N ALA A 73 -2.29 12.18 -7.31
CA ALA A 73 -2.49 13.40 -6.54
C ALA A 73 -3.58 13.22 -5.47
N GLU A 74 -4.69 12.57 -5.81
CA GLU A 74 -5.78 12.31 -4.87
C GLU A 74 -5.42 11.24 -3.83
N ALA A 75 -4.64 10.22 -4.21
CA ALA A 75 -4.13 9.17 -3.32
C ALA A 75 -3.18 9.73 -2.26
N ALA A 76 -2.49 10.84 -2.52
CA ALA A 76 -1.60 11.50 -1.56
C ALA A 76 -2.32 11.96 -0.27
N PHE A 77 -3.64 12.10 -0.31
CA PHE A 77 -4.46 12.51 0.84
C PHE A 77 -5.05 11.36 1.65
N LEU A 78 -4.86 10.10 1.23
CA LEU A 78 -5.24 8.93 2.03
C LEU A 78 -4.50 8.96 3.38
N HIS A 79 -5.10 8.47 4.45
CA HIS A 79 -4.50 8.55 5.79
C HIS A 79 -3.36 7.54 5.99
N SER A 80 -3.51 6.32 5.45
CA SER A 80 -2.50 5.26 5.57
C SER A 80 -1.23 5.57 4.77
N ALA A 81 -0.12 5.79 5.46
CA ALA A 81 1.18 6.05 4.82
C ALA A 81 1.68 4.87 3.98
N GLU A 82 1.41 3.65 4.45
CA GLU A 82 1.76 2.43 3.75
C GLU A 82 0.98 2.30 2.43
N LEU A 83 -0.34 2.54 2.48
CA LEU A 83 -1.19 2.52 1.29
C LEU A 83 -0.74 3.57 0.27
N ARG A 84 -0.48 4.81 0.70
CA ARG A 84 0.05 5.87 -0.18
C ARG A 84 1.34 5.45 -0.87
N HIS A 85 2.25 4.82 -0.12
CA HIS A 85 3.53 4.39 -0.65
C HIS A 85 3.36 3.27 -1.69
N ARG A 86 2.52 2.27 -1.41
CA ARG A 86 2.25 1.16 -2.34
C ARG A 86 1.59 1.62 -3.63
N LEU A 87 0.57 2.47 -3.53
CA LEU A 87 -0.08 3.06 -4.70
C LEU A 87 0.92 3.83 -5.56
N LYS A 88 1.77 4.64 -4.94
CA LYS A 88 2.83 5.34 -5.65
C LYS A 88 3.79 4.37 -6.37
N SER A 89 4.27 3.34 -5.66
CA SER A 89 5.17 2.33 -6.24
C SER A 89 4.52 1.62 -7.44
N ASN A 90 3.26 1.24 -7.33
CA ASN A 90 2.52 0.58 -8.40
C ASN A 90 2.28 1.51 -9.60
N PHE A 91 1.95 2.78 -9.38
CA PHE A 91 1.78 3.75 -10.47
C PHE A 91 3.09 4.06 -11.18
N GLU A 92 4.20 4.14 -10.45
CA GLU A 92 5.53 4.29 -11.02
C GLU A 92 5.95 3.02 -11.79
N GLY A 93 5.70 1.83 -11.23
CA GLY A 93 5.94 0.55 -11.90
C GLY A 93 5.19 0.43 -13.22
N ALA A 94 3.87 0.69 -13.20
CA ALA A 94 3.03 0.69 -14.40
C ALA A 94 3.49 1.74 -15.44
N ALA A 95 3.84 2.95 -15.01
CA ALA A 95 4.29 4.00 -15.92
C ALA A 95 5.65 3.71 -16.58
N ASN A 96 6.47 2.88 -15.96
CA ASN A 96 7.79 2.48 -16.45
C ASN A 96 7.75 1.23 -17.34
N SER A 97 6.57 0.80 -17.81
CA SER A 97 6.42 -0.40 -18.67
C SER A 97 7.33 -0.37 -19.90
N SER A 98 7.59 0.81 -20.48
CA SER A 98 8.46 0.98 -21.65
C SER A 98 9.94 0.72 -21.38
N LEU A 99 10.35 0.68 -20.11
CA LEU A 99 11.73 0.38 -19.69
C LEU A 99 11.96 -1.13 -19.49
N MET A 100 10.89 -1.93 -19.54
CA MET A 100 10.93 -3.38 -19.41
C MET A 100 10.81 -3.99 -20.82
N GLU A 101 11.93 -4.05 -21.56
CA GLU A 101 11.94 -4.62 -22.92
C GLU A 101 11.32 -6.04 -22.92
N GLY A 102 10.67 -6.52 -23.97
CA GLY A 102 10.13 -7.89 -24.02
C GLY A 102 9.03 -8.27 -23.00
N VAL A 103 8.61 -7.38 -22.09
CA VAL A 103 7.46 -7.60 -21.21
C VAL A 103 6.21 -7.02 -21.85
N ASN A 104 5.12 -7.78 -21.86
CA ASN A 104 3.86 -7.32 -22.43
C ASN A 104 3.24 -6.22 -21.56
N ARG A 105 2.91 -5.07 -22.18
CA ARG A 105 2.20 -3.95 -21.53
C ARG A 105 0.95 -4.42 -20.79
N LEU A 106 0.17 -5.33 -21.37
CA LEU A 106 -1.03 -5.89 -20.74
C LEU A 106 -0.68 -6.48 -19.37
N GLU A 107 0.34 -7.34 -19.32
CA GLU A 107 0.77 -7.98 -18.09
C GLU A 107 1.24 -6.97 -17.05
N VAL A 108 2.03 -5.96 -17.46
CA VAL A 108 2.50 -4.90 -16.55
C VAL A 108 1.33 -4.12 -15.96
N VAL A 109 0.39 -3.70 -16.79
CA VAL A 109 -0.78 -2.90 -16.37
C VAL A 109 -1.70 -3.72 -15.47
N GLU A 110 -2.03 -4.95 -15.86
CA GLU A 110 -2.88 -5.84 -15.04
C GLU A 110 -2.25 -6.12 -13.68
N THR A 111 -0.92 -6.27 -13.63
CA THR A 111 -0.21 -6.59 -12.40
C THR A 111 -0.16 -5.40 -11.46
N TYR A 112 0.46 -4.29 -11.87
CA TYR A 112 0.65 -3.16 -10.97
C TYR A 112 -0.67 -2.44 -10.66
N LEU A 113 -1.55 -2.26 -11.64
CA LEU A 113 -2.84 -1.63 -11.38
C LEU A 113 -3.81 -2.60 -10.68
N GLY A 114 -3.69 -3.91 -10.93
CA GLY A 114 -4.42 -4.93 -10.17
C GLY A 114 -4.04 -4.93 -8.69
N ASP A 115 -2.75 -4.91 -8.36
CA ASP A 115 -2.27 -4.83 -6.98
C ASP A 115 -2.70 -3.52 -6.30
N ALA A 116 -2.65 -2.40 -7.02
CA ALA A 116 -3.15 -1.12 -6.51
C ALA A 116 -4.67 -1.13 -6.24
N ILE A 117 -5.46 -1.79 -7.09
CA ILE A 117 -6.91 -1.97 -6.87
C ILE A 117 -7.14 -2.86 -5.64
N ALA A 118 -6.41 -3.98 -5.51
CA ALA A 118 -6.52 -4.87 -4.36
C ALA A 118 -6.15 -4.18 -3.04
N ASP A 119 -5.14 -3.30 -3.04
CA ASP A 119 -4.76 -2.49 -1.89
C ASP A 119 -5.88 -1.52 -1.47
N LEU A 120 -6.51 -0.85 -2.44
CA LEU A 120 -7.65 0.03 -2.19
C LEU A 120 -8.87 -0.76 -1.67
N GLU A 121 -9.14 -1.95 -2.23
CA GLU A 121 -10.23 -2.81 -1.76
C GLU A 121 -10.01 -3.33 -0.34
N ALA A 122 -8.78 -3.68 0.02
CA ALA A 122 -8.43 -4.06 1.39
C ALA A 122 -8.62 -2.87 2.35
N ALA A 123 -8.20 -1.68 1.94
CA ALA A 123 -8.40 -0.45 2.72
C ALA A 123 -9.88 -0.09 2.91
N VAL A 124 -10.72 -0.27 1.89
CA VAL A 124 -12.18 -0.09 1.99
C VAL A 124 -12.79 -1.05 3.00
N ARG A 125 -12.29 -2.29 3.07
CA ARG A 125 -12.75 -3.31 4.02
C ARG A 125 -12.18 -3.13 5.43
N GLY A 126 -11.14 -2.32 5.59
CA GLY A 126 -10.38 -2.21 6.85
C GLY A 126 -9.48 -3.42 7.11
N ASP A 127 -9.18 -4.20 6.07
CA ASP A 127 -8.31 -5.37 6.13
C ASP A 127 -6.83 -4.96 6.11
N ARG A 128 -5.95 -5.91 6.47
CA ARG A 128 -4.52 -5.75 6.21
C ARG A 128 -4.27 -5.69 4.71
N LEU A 129 -3.33 -4.84 4.29
CA LEU A 129 -2.93 -4.77 2.88
C LEU A 129 -2.38 -6.13 2.40
N PRO A 130 -2.82 -6.62 1.23
CA PRO A 130 -2.39 -7.92 0.70
C PRO A 130 -0.89 -7.93 0.42
N ALA A 131 -0.24 -9.08 0.40
CA ALA A 131 1.15 -9.14 -0.07
C ALA A 131 1.24 -8.66 -1.54
N PRO A 132 2.32 -7.98 -1.96
CA PRO A 132 2.55 -7.70 -3.37
C PRO A 132 2.57 -8.99 -4.19
N SER A 133 2.01 -8.97 -5.40
CA SER A 133 2.03 -10.15 -6.25
C SER A 133 3.45 -10.54 -6.63
N HIS A 134 3.71 -11.85 -6.73
CA HIS A 134 5.01 -12.38 -7.20
C HIS A 134 5.40 -11.80 -8.57
N ARG A 135 4.40 -11.57 -9.43
CA ARG A 135 4.61 -10.96 -10.75
C ARG A 135 5.03 -9.49 -10.66
N ALA A 136 4.46 -8.69 -9.75
CA ALA A 136 4.86 -7.30 -9.54
C ALA A 136 6.32 -7.22 -9.11
N ALA A 137 6.73 -8.15 -8.27
CA ALA A 137 8.11 -8.21 -7.80
C ALA A 137 9.11 -8.68 -8.85
N TRP A 138 8.73 -9.65 -9.68
CA TRP A 138 9.50 -10.03 -10.85
C TRP A 138 9.76 -8.82 -11.76
N PHE A 139 8.72 -8.03 -12.03
CA PHE A 139 8.87 -6.79 -12.80
C PHE A 139 9.75 -5.74 -12.09
N ASP A 140 9.64 -5.62 -10.76
CA ASP A 140 10.54 -4.77 -9.99
C ASP A 140 12.00 -5.23 -10.10
N MET A 141 12.26 -6.53 -10.08
CA MET A 141 13.60 -7.09 -10.25
C MET A 141 14.17 -6.78 -11.64
N ILE A 142 13.38 -6.98 -12.72
CA ILE A 142 13.78 -6.64 -14.09
C ILE A 142 14.11 -5.15 -14.18
N ARG A 143 13.22 -4.29 -13.66
CA ARG A 143 13.36 -2.83 -13.70
C ARG A 143 14.59 -2.35 -12.94
N GLU A 144 14.84 -2.90 -11.76
CA GLU A 144 15.93 -2.44 -10.88
C GLU A 144 17.30 -2.94 -11.31
N ASN A 145 17.37 -4.14 -11.91
CA ASN A 145 18.63 -4.75 -12.32
C ASN A 145 18.92 -4.63 -13.83
N GLN A 146 18.01 -4.03 -14.61
CA GLN A 146 18.13 -3.87 -16.07
C GLN A 146 18.46 -5.21 -16.77
N LEU A 147 17.82 -6.30 -16.31
CA LEU A 147 18.07 -7.62 -16.86
C LEU A 147 17.57 -7.69 -18.31
N PRO A 148 18.31 -8.34 -19.22
CA PRO A 148 17.86 -8.54 -20.59
C PRO A 148 16.59 -9.39 -20.58
N SER A 149 15.48 -8.73 -20.84
CA SER A 149 14.13 -9.23 -20.65
C SER A 149 13.66 -9.90 -21.94
N HIS A 150 14.05 -11.16 -22.09
CA HIS A 150 13.67 -11.98 -23.25
C HIS A 150 12.67 -13.09 -22.92
N GLN A 151 12.18 -13.17 -21.68
CA GLN A 151 11.22 -14.19 -21.29
C GLN A 151 10.14 -13.55 -20.42
N SER A 152 8.88 -13.72 -20.82
CA SER A 152 7.73 -13.43 -19.96
C SER A 152 7.81 -14.26 -18.68
N TYR A 153 7.14 -13.84 -17.60
CA TYR A 153 7.10 -14.58 -16.33
C TYR A 153 6.73 -16.06 -16.54
N ARG A 154 5.77 -16.30 -17.44
CA ARG A 154 5.30 -17.66 -17.78
C ARG A 154 6.36 -18.47 -18.54
N GLU A 155 7.11 -17.83 -19.42
CA GLU A 155 8.18 -18.48 -20.19
C GLU A 155 9.38 -18.80 -19.31
N MET A 156 9.78 -17.90 -18.41
CA MET A 156 10.85 -18.15 -17.44
C MET A 156 10.48 -19.30 -16.50
N ALA A 157 9.29 -19.29 -15.92
CA ALA A 157 8.80 -20.38 -15.08
C ALA A 157 8.80 -21.73 -15.84
N SER A 158 8.42 -21.71 -17.12
CA SER A 158 8.43 -22.92 -17.96
C SER A 158 9.83 -23.39 -18.32
N GLU A 159 10.78 -22.47 -18.51
CA GLU A 159 12.18 -22.75 -18.82
C GLU A 159 12.93 -23.32 -17.61
N LEU A 160 12.64 -22.80 -16.41
CA LEU A 160 13.19 -23.32 -15.15
C LEU A 160 12.67 -24.72 -14.84
N MET A 161 11.36 -24.95 -15.02
CA MET A 161 10.79 -26.30 -14.93
C MET A 161 11.42 -27.27 -15.94
N ARG A 162 11.83 -26.78 -17.13
CA ARG A 162 12.56 -27.59 -18.13
C ARG A 162 13.98 -27.95 -17.71
N GLN A 163 14.57 -27.19 -16.80
CA GLN A 163 15.92 -27.39 -16.27
C GLN A 163 15.91 -28.22 -14.97
N ASP A 164 14.78 -28.85 -14.62
CA ASP A 164 14.57 -29.55 -13.33
C ASP A 164 14.79 -28.63 -12.11
N ILE A 165 14.65 -27.31 -12.29
CA ILE A 165 14.68 -26.33 -11.23
C ILE A 165 13.23 -26.08 -10.82
N ASP A 166 12.91 -26.43 -9.57
CA ASP A 166 11.60 -26.16 -9.00
C ASP A 166 11.34 -24.64 -9.01
N PRO A 167 10.27 -24.15 -9.65
CA PRO A 167 9.93 -22.72 -9.66
C PRO A 167 9.69 -22.15 -8.25
N ASP A 168 9.52 -22.99 -7.22
CA ASP A 168 9.52 -22.56 -5.82
C ASP A 168 10.90 -22.00 -5.36
N PHE A 169 11.99 -22.21 -6.11
CA PHE A 169 13.27 -21.54 -5.86
C PHE A 169 13.23 -20.04 -6.21
N GLU A 170 12.31 -19.61 -7.09
CA GLU A 170 12.04 -18.19 -7.33
C GLU A 170 11.26 -17.57 -6.16
N GLU A 171 10.45 -18.35 -5.41
CA GLU A 171 9.87 -17.89 -4.14
C GLU A 171 10.98 -17.56 -3.14
N LEU A 172 12.03 -18.37 -3.04
CA LEU A 172 13.21 -18.09 -2.20
C LEU A 172 14.03 -16.89 -2.70
N ALA A 173 14.31 -16.79 -4.00
CA ALA A 173 15.02 -15.64 -4.57
C ALA A 173 14.21 -14.33 -4.45
N TYR A 174 12.88 -14.45 -4.50
CA TYR A 174 11.95 -13.35 -4.29
C TYR A 174 11.82 -12.98 -2.82
N GLU A 175 11.68 -13.94 -1.90
CA GLU A 175 11.71 -13.71 -0.46
C GLU A 175 13.01 -12.99 -0.08
N ASP A 176 14.15 -13.45 -0.58
CA ASP A 176 15.45 -12.78 -0.39
C ASP A 176 15.45 -11.35 -0.95
N PHE A 177 14.88 -11.11 -2.14
CA PHE A 177 14.74 -9.77 -2.71
C PHE A 177 13.80 -8.89 -1.89
N CYS A 178 12.66 -9.42 -1.44
CA CYS A 178 11.67 -8.73 -0.63
C CYS A 178 12.26 -8.35 0.73
N GLU A 179 12.95 -9.28 1.38
CA GLU A 179 13.68 -9.04 2.63
C GLU A 179 14.78 -7.99 2.46
N GLU A 180 15.55 -8.05 1.37
CA GLU A 180 16.62 -7.09 1.10
C GLU A 180 16.07 -5.70 0.74
N ARG A 181 15.00 -5.62 -0.05
CA ARG A 181 14.29 -4.37 -0.37
C ARG A 181 13.66 -3.77 0.88
N GLU A 182 12.99 -4.56 1.71
CA GLU A 182 12.43 -4.11 2.98
C GLU A 182 13.55 -3.64 3.92
N ARG A 183 14.69 -4.33 3.99
CA ARG A 183 15.89 -3.88 4.70
C ARG A 183 16.39 -2.52 4.21
N ARG A 184 16.48 -2.32 2.90
CA ARG A 184 16.90 -1.04 2.31
C ARG A 184 15.92 0.09 2.62
N MET A 185 14.62 -0.19 2.57
CA MET A 185 13.56 0.76 2.91
C MET A 185 13.58 1.13 4.41
N ARG A 186 13.74 0.15 5.30
CA ARG A 186 13.90 0.37 6.75
C ARG A 186 15.16 1.18 7.07
N ARG A 187 16.26 0.95 6.35
CA ARG A 187 17.53 1.72 6.50
C ARG A 187 17.43 3.17 6.01
N ARG A 188 16.47 3.49 5.13
CA ARG A 188 16.25 4.85 4.60
C ARG A 188 15.30 5.69 5.46
N LEU A 189 14.56 5.08 6.39
CA LEU A 189 13.80 5.83 7.40
C LEU A 189 14.79 6.45 8.39
N PRO A 190 14.80 7.79 8.57
CA PRO A 190 15.66 8.40 9.57
C PRO A 190 15.28 7.83 10.93
N SER A 191 16.20 7.06 11.51
CA SER A 191 16.13 6.64 12.91
C SER A 191 15.86 7.88 13.74
N ARG A 192 14.67 7.98 14.32
CA ARG A 192 14.30 9.02 15.28
C ARG A 192 15.12 8.79 16.55
N LYS A 193 16.41 9.11 16.50
CA LYS A 193 17.26 9.23 17.67
C LYS A 193 16.67 10.38 18.46
N SER A 194 16.08 10.01 19.59
CA SER A 194 15.76 10.89 20.69
C SER A 194 17.00 11.71 21.06
N SER A 195 17.11 12.91 20.49
CA SER A 195 17.93 13.97 21.09
C SER A 195 17.15 14.52 22.29
N ALA A 196 17.07 13.73 23.36
CA ALA A 196 16.79 14.27 24.67
C ALA A 196 18.06 15.03 25.12
N PRO A 197 17.99 16.34 25.43
CA PRO A 197 19.15 17.04 25.95
C PRO A 197 19.46 16.46 27.33
N ARG A 198 20.68 15.94 27.52
CA ARG A 198 21.23 15.75 28.86
C ARG A 198 21.47 17.13 29.46
N ARG A 199 20.62 17.51 30.42
CA ARG A 199 20.95 18.45 31.50
C ARG A 199 20.34 17.92 32.78
#